data_AF-A0A1F2VNW6-F1
#
_entry.id   AF-A0A1F2VNW6-F1
#
_cell.length_a   1.000
_cell.length_b   1.000
_cell.length_c   1.000
_cell.angle_alpha   90.00
_cell.angle_beta   90.00
_cell.angle_gamma   90.00
#
_symmetry.space_group_name_H-M   'P 1'
#
loop_
_entity.id
_entity.type
_entity.pdbx_description
1 polymer ?
#
loop_
_entity_poly.entity_id
_entity_poly.type
_entity_poly.pdbx_seq_one_letter_code
_entity_poly.pdbx_strand_id
1 'polypeptide(L)'
;MRIDNNRAKLDAMATLQVQAAETEATSADRSKPSGTADQVSLSTGVRLASSAAAAAGEAPDVRPDAVERAKALLASGELGNDPYRLADALIDRALAKDE
;
A
#
# COMPACT_ATOMS: atom_id res chain seq x y z
N MET A 1 -11.06 31.69 -1.75
CA MET A 1 -11.02 30.94 -3.03
C MET A 1 -9.58 30.57 -3.41
N ARG A 2 -8.91 29.68 -2.66
CA ARG A 2 -7.56 29.16 -2.98
C ARG A 2 -7.51 27.62 -3.08
N ILE A 3 -8.61 26.95 -2.76
CA ILE A 3 -8.70 25.48 -2.65
C ILE A 3 -8.97 24.86 -4.03
N ASP A 4 -9.69 25.56 -4.91
CA ASP A 4 -10.13 25.04 -6.20
C ASP A 4 -8.95 24.80 -7.18
N ASN A 5 -7.91 25.64 -7.12
CA ASN A 5 -6.73 25.51 -7.98
C ASN A 5 -5.86 24.29 -7.65
N ASN A 6 -5.87 23.81 -6.41
CA ASN A 6 -5.09 22.64 -6.03
C ASN A 6 -5.78 21.34 -6.44
N ARG A 7 -7.11 21.33 -6.45
CA ARG A 7 -7.89 20.16 -6.88
C ARG A 7 -7.73 19.89 -8.37
N ALA A 8 -7.80 20.93 -9.19
CA ALA A 8 -7.55 20.81 -10.64
C ALA A 8 -6.15 20.28 -10.98
N LYS A 9 -5.13 20.65 -10.18
CA LYS A 9 -3.76 20.14 -10.36
C LYS A 9 -3.63 18.67 -9.98
N LEU A 10 -4.29 18.25 -8.90
CA LEU A 10 -4.29 16.84 -8.47
C LEU A 10 -5.00 15.95 -9.48
N ASP A 11 -6.15 16.40 -10.00
CA ASP A 11 -6.90 15.65 -11.01
C ASP A 11 -6.10 15.53 -12.32
N ALA A 12 -5.42 16.59 -12.76
CA ALA A 12 -4.55 16.56 -13.94
C ALA A 12 -3.37 15.59 -13.79
N MET A 13 -2.74 15.54 -12.61
CA MET A 13 -1.63 14.60 -12.34
C MET A 13 -2.12 13.14 -12.27
N ALA A 14 -3.30 12.90 -11.70
CA ALA A 14 -3.91 11.57 -11.67
C ALA A 14 -4.22 11.07 -13.09
N THR A 15 -4.75 11.92 -13.98
CA THR A 15 -5.01 11.54 -15.37
C THR A 15 -3.75 11.24 -16.17
N LEU A 16 -2.64 11.95 -15.92
CA LEU A 16 -1.36 11.72 -16.59
C LEU A 16 -0.71 10.40 -16.14
N GLN A 17 -0.85 10.02 -14.87
CA GLN A 17 -0.34 8.74 -14.37
C GLN A 17 -1.11 7.54 -14.93
N VAL A 18 -2.44 7.67 -15.08
CA VAL A 18 -3.27 6.62 -15.69
C VAL A 18 -2.92 6.43 -17.17
N GLN A 19 -2.73 7.51 -17.93
CA GLN A 19 -2.35 7.42 -19.34
C GLN A 19 -0.94 6.85 -19.53
N ALA A 20 0.02 7.20 -18.67
CA ALA A 20 1.37 6.64 -18.72
C ALA A 20 1.36 5.11 -18.51
N ALA A 21 0.58 4.63 -17.54
CA ALA A 21 0.41 3.21 -17.27
C ALA A 21 -0.27 2.45 -18.42
N GLU A 22 -1.22 3.07 -19.12
CA GLU A 22 -1.85 2.47 -20.31
C GLU A 22 -0.90 2.41 -21.51
N THR A 23 -0.07 3.43 -21.73
CA THR A 23 0.93 3.44 -22.81
C THR A 23 2.09 2.46 -22.59
N GLU A 24 2.50 2.21 -21.34
CA GLU A 24 3.49 1.19 -21.01
C GLU A 24 2.92 -0.24 -21.17
N ALA A 25 1.65 -0.45 -20.79
CA ALA A 25 0.98 -1.74 -20.97
C ALA A 25 0.81 -2.14 -22.45
N THR A 26 0.68 -1.16 -23.35
CA THR A 26 0.47 -1.42 -24.80
C THR A 26 1.78 -1.55 -25.59
N SER A 27 2.91 -1.09 -25.03
CA SER A 27 4.21 -1.10 -25.71
C SER A 27 5.06 -2.35 -25.42
N ALA A 28 4.67 -3.16 -24.44
CA ALA A 28 5.37 -4.40 -24.09
C ALA A 28 5.00 -5.63 -24.97
N ASP A 29 4.00 -5.50 -25.86
CA ASP A 29 3.52 -6.62 -26.70
C ASP A 29 4.00 -6.51 -28.15
N ARG A 30 5.30 -6.64 -28.39
CA ARG A 30 5.84 -6.74 -29.76
C ARG A 30 6.92 -7.79 -29.96
N SER A 31 6.91 -8.85 -29.16
CA SER A 31 7.67 -10.07 -29.42
C SER A 31 6.71 -11.26 -29.49
N LYS A 32 6.26 -11.59 -30.70
CA LYS A 32 5.54 -12.84 -31.00
C LYS A 32 6.46 -14.04 -30.74
N PRO A 33 6.09 -15.01 -29.87
CA PRO A 33 6.56 -16.37 -30.00
C PRO A 33 5.55 -17.14 -30.88
N SER A 34 6.02 -17.65 -32.02
CA SER A 34 5.25 -18.62 -32.81
C SER A 34 5.27 -19.97 -32.09
N GLY A 35 4.21 -20.25 -31.33
CA GLY A 35 4.00 -21.55 -30.71
C GLY A 35 2.62 -21.58 -30.09
N THR A 36 1.75 -22.45 -30.60
CA THR A 36 0.47 -22.80 -29.99
C THR A 36 0.74 -23.54 -28.68
N ALA A 37 1.06 -22.78 -27.64
CA ALA A 37 1.12 -23.24 -26.27
C ALA A 37 -0.25 -22.99 -25.61
N ASP A 38 -0.71 -23.97 -24.84
CA ASP A 38 -1.92 -23.85 -24.03
C ASP A 38 -1.71 -22.75 -22.98
N GLN A 39 -2.49 -21.68 -23.05
CA GLN A 39 -2.33 -20.49 -22.21
C GLN A 39 -3.30 -20.57 -21.03
N VAL A 40 -2.75 -20.70 -19.82
CA VAL A 40 -3.54 -20.68 -18.59
C VAL A 40 -3.62 -19.25 -18.07
N SER A 41 -4.80 -18.64 -18.17
CA SER A 41 -5.05 -17.31 -17.59
C SER A 41 -5.59 -17.43 -16.18
N LEU A 42 -4.92 -16.79 -15.22
CA LEU A 42 -5.38 -16.70 -13.83
C LEU A 42 -6.62 -15.80 -13.71
N SER A 43 -7.51 -16.13 -12.78
CA SER A 43 -8.64 -15.27 -12.44
C SER A 43 -8.15 -13.94 -11.86
N THR A 44 -8.98 -12.90 -11.98
CA THR A 44 -8.66 -11.55 -11.49
C THR A 44 -8.42 -11.53 -9.98
N GLY A 45 -9.21 -12.28 -9.20
CA GLY A 45 -9.05 -12.39 -7.75
C GLY A 45 -7.72 -13.02 -7.32
N VAL A 46 -7.25 -14.04 -8.04
CA VAL A 46 -5.94 -14.68 -7.75
C VAL A 46 -4.79 -13.72 -8.06
N ARG A 47 -4.89 -12.96 -9.16
CA ARG A 47 -3.90 -11.92 -9.49
C ARG A 47 -3.85 -10.82 -8.43
N LEU A 48 -5.01 -10.38 -7.93
CA LEU A 48 -5.08 -9.37 -6.87
C LEU A 48 -4.47 -9.87 -5.57
N ALA A 49 -4.85 -11.08 -5.12
CA ALA A 49 -4.29 -11.68 -3.91
C ALA A 49 -2.78 -11.88 -4.01
N SER A 50 -2.28 -12.35 -5.16
CA SER A 50 -0.83 -12.49 -5.39
C SER A 50 -0.09 -11.15 -5.37
N SER A 51 -0.69 -10.11 -5.95
CA SER A 51 -0.09 -8.75 -5.93
C SER A 51 -0.04 -8.17 -4.52
N ALA A 52 -1.09 -8.41 -3.72
CA ALA A 52 -1.13 -7.97 -2.33
C ALA A 52 -0.10 -8.70 -1.46
N ALA A 53 0.05 -10.02 -1.67
CA ALA A 53 1.07 -10.81 -0.98
C ALA A 53 2.49 -10.37 -1.35
N ALA A 54 2.74 -10.09 -2.63
CA ALA A 54 4.03 -9.57 -3.10
C ALA A 54 4.33 -8.19 -2.50
N ALA A 55 3.36 -7.28 -2.53
CA ALA A 55 3.50 -5.94 -1.94
C ALA A 55 3.71 -5.99 -0.42
N ALA A 56 3.10 -6.95 0.28
CA ALA A 56 3.34 -7.18 1.70
C ALA A 56 4.74 -7.73 1.99
N GLY A 57 5.30 -8.54 1.08
CA GLY A 57 6.67 -9.07 1.20
C GLY A 57 7.75 -8.06 0.84
N GLU A 58 7.46 -7.09 -0.02
CA GLU A 58 8.36 -5.98 -0.37
C GLU A 58 8.25 -4.78 0.58
N ALA A 59 7.26 -4.80 1.48
CA ALA A 59 7.11 -3.76 2.48
C ALA A 59 8.31 -3.77 3.44
N PRO A 60 8.92 -2.61 3.74
CA PRO A 60 10.05 -2.56 4.65
C PRO A 60 9.63 -3.02 6.05
N ASP A 61 10.45 -3.87 6.67
CA ASP A 61 10.26 -4.39 8.04
C ASP A 61 10.04 -3.27 9.06
N VAL A 62 10.66 -2.12 8.82
CA VAL A 62 10.49 -0.92 9.62
C VAL A 62 9.91 0.18 8.75
N ARG A 63 8.76 0.69 9.15
CA ARG A 63 8.10 1.84 8.54
C ARG A 63 8.60 3.15 9.17
N PRO A 64 9.56 3.87 8.54
CA PRO A 64 10.20 5.03 9.16
C PRO A 64 9.20 6.15 9.46
N ASP A 65 8.19 6.33 8.62
CA ASP A 65 7.10 7.30 8.81
C ASP A 65 6.29 7.03 10.09
N ALA A 66 6.07 5.77 10.43
CA ALA A 66 5.34 5.38 11.63
C ALA A 66 6.20 5.62 12.87
N VAL A 67 7.51 5.34 12.76
CA VAL A 67 8.47 5.56 13.84
C VAL A 67 8.62 7.06 14.14
N GLU A 68 8.72 7.91 13.12
CA GLU A 68 8.80 9.36 13.31
C GLU A 68 7.53 9.92 13.96
N ARG A 69 6.35 9.47 13.53
CA ARG A 69 5.08 9.85 14.17
C ARG A 69 5.04 9.41 15.63
N ALA A 70 5.44 8.17 15.92
CA ALA A 70 5.48 7.67 17.29
C ALA A 70 6.46 8.48 18.16
N LYS A 71 7.63 8.85 17.63
CA LYS A 71 8.60 9.72 18.32
C LYS A 71 8.03 11.10 18.60
N ALA A 72 7.30 11.69 17.65
CA ALA A 72 6.65 12.99 17.84
C ALA A 72 5.57 12.92 18.94
N LEU A 73 4.74 11.88 18.93
CA LEU A 73 3.72 11.65 19.95
C LEU A 73 4.33 11.42 21.34
N LEU A 74 5.47 10.72 21.41
CA LEU A 74 6.23 10.55 22.65
C LEU A 74 6.79 11.88 23.16
N ALA A 75 7.37 12.70 22.29
CA ALA A 75 7.90 14.01 22.66
C ALA A 75 6.79 14.98 23.12
N SER A 76 5.59 14.88 22.56
CA SER A 76 4.41 15.64 23.00
C SER A 76 3.81 15.16 24.32
N GLY A 77 4.24 13.99 24.83
CA GLY A 77 3.68 13.37 26.01
C GLY A 77 2.30 12.75 25.80
N GLU A 78 1.81 12.64 24.56
CA GLU A 78 0.54 11.96 24.24
C GLU A 78 0.70 10.44 24.19
N LEU A 79 1.90 9.95 23.83
CA LEU A 79 2.19 8.52 23.82
C LEU A 79 2.64 8.03 25.20
N GLY A 80 1.93 7.06 25.77
CA GLY A 80 2.27 6.45 27.05
C GLY A 80 1.76 7.19 28.29
N ASN A 81 0.95 8.25 28.12
CA ASN A 81 0.36 9.02 29.23
C ASN A 81 -0.74 8.26 29.98
N ASP A 82 -1.31 7.23 29.36
CA ASP A 82 -2.37 6.40 29.94
C ASP A 82 -1.87 4.97 30.16
N PRO A 83 -1.52 4.60 31.41
CA PRO A 83 -1.03 3.27 31.72
C PRO A 83 -2.11 2.19 31.61
N TYR A 84 -3.39 2.53 31.78
CA TYR A 84 -4.49 1.56 31.66
C TYR A 84 -4.70 1.18 30.20
N ARG A 85 -4.75 2.18 29.31
CA ARG A 85 -4.87 1.94 27.87
C ARG A 85 -3.68 1.16 27.30
N LEU A 86 -2.48 1.37 27.84
CA LEU A 86 -1.31 0.57 27.49
C LEU A 86 -1.47 -0.88 27.95
N ALA A 87 -1.92 -1.10 29.18
CA ALA A 87 -2.16 -2.43 29.72
C ALA A 87 -3.20 -3.20 28.89
N ASP A 88 -4.32 -2.57 28.55
CA ASP A 88 -5.37 -3.17 27.71
C ASP A 88 -4.82 -3.59 26.34
N ALA A 89 -4.07 -2.70 25.66
CA ALA A 89 -3.46 -3.02 24.37
C ALA A 89 -2.44 -4.18 24.45
N LEU A 90 -1.73 -4.32 25.57
CA LEU A 90 -0.81 -5.45 25.79
C LEU A 90 -1.57 -6.76 26.02
N ILE A 91 -2.68 -6.71 26.76
CA ILE A 91 -3.55 -7.86 27.01
C ILE A 91 -4.19 -8.32 25.70
N ASP A 92 -4.79 -7.41 24.94
CA ASP A 92 -5.41 -7.71 23.64
C ASP A 92 -4.42 -8.37 22.68
N ARG A 93 -3.18 -7.86 22.64
CA ARG A 93 -2.12 -8.44 21.81
C ARG A 93 -1.70 -9.83 22.28
N ALA A 94 -1.67 -10.08 23.59
CA ALA A 94 -1.33 -11.39 24.12
C ALA A 94 -2.40 -12.43 23.73
N LEU A 95 -3.68 -12.06 23.88
CA LEU A 95 -4.80 -12.93 23.55
C LEU A 95 -4.90 -13.20 22.03
N ALA A 96 -4.66 -12.20 21.19
CA ALA A 96 -4.70 -12.36 19.73
C ALA A 96 -3.55 -13.21 19.16
N LYS A 97 -2.55 -13.57 19.98
CA LYS A 97 -1.41 -14.41 19.57
C LYS A 97 -1.64 -15.91 19.87
N ASP A 98 -2.66 -16.23 20.65
CA ASP A 98 -3.01 -17.60 21.05
C ASP A 98 -4.08 -18.24 20.13
N GLU A 99 -4.48 -17.56 19.05
CA GLU A 99 -5.28 -18.10 17.92
C GLU A 99 -4.41 -18.29 16.67
#